data_AF-A0A2P5LJB5-F1
#
_entry.id   AF-A0A2P5LJB5-F1
#
_cell.length_a   1.000
_cell.length_b   1.000
_cell.length_c   1.000
_cell.angle_alpha   90.00
_cell.angle_beta   90.00
_cell.angle_gamma   90.00
#
_symmetry.space_group_name_H-M   'P 1'
#
loop_
_entity.id
_entity.type
_entity.pdbx_description
1 polymer ?
#
loop_
_entity_poly.entity_id
_entity_poly.type
_entity_poly.pdbx_seq_one_letter_code
_entity_poly.pdbx_strand_id
1 'polypeptide(L)'
;MILGLELLMSMPPEQARSVIAHELGHLSGEHGRFSGWIYRVRLSWERVMVSLGRQNNFGAGLLRRFFDWYAPAFSAYSFALARANEYQADAVAAQLTSKEAAAQALINSHVVSHLLGEQYWQPFIKLADATPRPEASPYHELHNFLQQNRFDNGVLQAQLDKALTGKTGHYDTHPALKDRLAALACPALPPEPAVHSAARHWLGDNLPEIIRYFDNQWLSNNGPKWQERYEHMQQGRGKLAELTAIPEAELTADQLWQKAVLTEEFAPDQDCLPLFQAFKTMEPDDAGADFVIGRLLLNRKDQAGVEYMKQAMAKQQSLKLDACDWLSYFYRQSEDTAEAGFWQREAERQYDINQAARQERDFINAKDLFVAPAPDSLICGQIIDQLKPVTGVKHVWLVEKIMQHYPEAKTFVLVFEKRWYKDEKKQQQAIIEALNVDALCFVIAKGGSNKAIAKRAIKQGIKLF
;
A
#
# COMPACT_ATOMS: atom_id res chain seq x y z
N MET A 1 13.06 -10.80 22.01
CA MET A 1 12.20 -9.70 22.49
C MET A 1 12.98 -8.40 22.36
N ILE A 2 12.38 -7.37 21.77
CA ILE A 2 12.94 -6.01 21.66
C ILE A 2 11.87 -5.08 22.24
N LEU A 3 12.26 -4.16 23.13
CA LEU A 3 11.34 -3.18 23.71
C LEU A 3 11.58 -1.82 23.07
N GLY A 4 10.50 -1.15 22.67
CA GLY A 4 10.58 0.21 22.14
C GLY A 4 10.78 1.23 23.26
N LEU A 5 11.65 2.22 23.04
CA LEU A 5 11.87 3.31 24.00
C LEU A 5 10.60 4.14 24.24
N GLU A 6 9.83 4.41 23.18
CA GLU A 6 8.53 5.09 23.25
C GLU A 6 7.56 4.38 24.19
N LEU A 7 7.45 3.05 24.08
CA LEU A 7 6.60 2.23 24.95
C LEU A 7 6.99 2.42 26.42
N LEU A 8 8.29 2.41 26.71
CA LEU A 8 8.77 2.63 28.08
C LEU A 8 8.50 4.06 28.57
N MET A 9 8.48 5.05 27.68
CA MET A 9 8.16 6.45 28.03
C MET A 9 6.66 6.67 28.26
N SER A 10 5.79 5.91 27.59
CA SER A 10 4.34 6.14 27.56
C SER A 10 3.55 5.43 28.66
N MET A 11 4.17 4.54 29.45
CA MET A 11 3.47 3.79 30.49
C MET A 11 4.26 3.65 31.80
N PRO A 12 3.57 3.44 32.94
CA PRO A 12 4.20 3.11 34.22
C PRO A 12 4.97 1.78 34.21
N PRO A 13 5.91 1.57 35.15
CA PRO A 13 6.69 0.33 35.27
C PRO A 13 5.85 -0.94 35.32
N GLU A 14 4.73 -0.96 36.06
CA GLU A 14 3.89 -2.15 36.17
C GLU A 14 3.21 -2.52 34.85
N GLN A 15 2.74 -1.53 34.09
CA GLN A 15 2.19 -1.76 32.75
C GLN A 15 3.28 -2.29 31.81
N ALA A 16 4.49 -1.72 31.83
CA ALA A 16 5.60 -2.20 31.02
C ALA A 16 6.07 -3.62 31.42
N ARG A 17 6.05 -3.96 32.72
CA ARG A 17 6.27 -5.35 33.18
C ARG A 17 5.21 -6.28 32.61
N SER A 18 3.95 -5.84 32.56
CA SER A 18 2.88 -6.64 31.99
C SER A 18 3.07 -6.88 30.49
N VAL A 19 3.54 -5.87 29.73
CA VAL A 19 3.91 -6.06 28.32
C VAL A 19 5.02 -7.09 28.18
N ILE A 20 6.09 -7.00 28.99
CA ILE A 20 7.17 -8.00 28.97
C ILE A 20 6.64 -9.39 29.31
N ALA A 21 5.78 -9.51 30.33
CA ALA A 21 5.19 -10.77 30.74
C ALA A 21 4.30 -11.37 29.63
N HIS A 22 3.56 -10.55 28.90
CA HIS A 22 2.80 -10.95 27.72
C HIS A 22 3.71 -11.51 26.62
N GLU A 23 4.79 -10.79 26.26
CA GLU A 23 5.77 -11.24 25.26
C GLU A 23 6.50 -12.52 25.68
N LEU A 24 6.81 -12.69 26.97
CA LEU A 24 7.34 -13.94 27.52
C LEU A 24 6.30 -15.07 27.50
N GLY A 25 5.02 -14.74 27.66
CA GLY A 25 3.89 -15.65 27.46
C GLY A 25 3.87 -16.23 26.04
N HIS A 26 4.16 -15.42 25.02
CA HIS A 26 4.32 -15.91 23.65
C HIS A 26 5.52 -16.83 23.45
N LEU A 27 6.62 -16.62 24.18
CA LEU A 27 7.84 -17.43 24.08
C LEU A 27 7.78 -18.75 24.84
N SER A 28 6.95 -18.84 25.88
CA SER A 28 6.77 -20.05 26.70
C SER A 28 5.78 -21.05 26.11
N GLY A 29 4.92 -20.63 25.16
CA GLY A 29 4.27 -21.52 24.19
C GLY A 29 5.19 -21.80 23.00
N GLU A 30 5.25 -23.03 22.48
CA GLU A 30 6.20 -23.44 21.41
C GLU A 30 6.11 -22.62 20.10
N HIS A 31 6.67 -21.40 20.01
CA HIS A 31 6.38 -20.49 18.88
C HIS A 31 7.59 -19.71 18.35
N GLY A 32 8.53 -20.40 17.70
CA GLY A 32 9.66 -19.79 16.96
C GLY A 32 9.37 -19.38 15.50
N ARG A 33 8.13 -19.47 14.99
CA ARG A 33 7.84 -19.41 13.53
C ARG A 33 7.17 -18.12 13.02
N PHE A 34 6.64 -17.28 13.91
CA PHE A 34 5.85 -16.08 13.54
C PHE A 34 6.71 -14.85 13.19
N SER A 35 7.74 -14.56 13.98
CA SER A 35 8.65 -13.41 13.79
C SER A 35 9.43 -13.46 12.46
N GLY A 36 9.80 -14.66 12.00
CA GLY A 36 10.47 -14.85 10.72
C GLY A 36 9.60 -14.58 9.49
N TRP A 37 8.27 -14.62 9.61
CA TRP A 37 7.35 -14.41 8.49
C TRP A 37 7.08 -12.93 8.23
N ILE A 38 6.83 -12.12 9.26
CA ILE A 38 6.72 -10.65 9.14
C ILE A 38 8.00 -10.05 8.52
N TYR A 39 9.17 -10.57 8.92
CA TYR A 39 10.46 -10.17 8.38
C TYR A 39 10.62 -10.53 6.88
N ARG A 40 10.14 -11.71 6.44
CA ARG A 40 10.18 -12.15 5.03
C ARG A 40 9.18 -11.40 4.14
N VAL A 41 8.04 -11.01 4.69
CA VAL A 41 7.01 -10.21 4.02
C VAL A 41 7.56 -8.79 3.78
N ARG A 42 8.13 -8.14 4.81
CA ARG A 42 8.84 -6.84 4.68
C ARG A 42 9.96 -6.86 3.64
N LEU A 43 10.81 -7.90 3.64
CA LEU A 43 11.90 -8.05 2.67
C LEU A 43 11.44 -8.33 1.23
N SER A 44 10.22 -8.85 1.04
CA SER A 44 9.62 -9.03 -0.28
C SER A 44 9.04 -7.71 -0.80
N TRP A 45 8.48 -6.89 0.10
CA TRP A 45 7.98 -5.55 -0.22
C TRP A 45 9.10 -4.56 -0.54
N GLU A 46 10.20 -4.58 0.21
CA GLU A 46 11.38 -3.77 -0.13
C GLU A 46 11.92 -4.10 -1.53
N ARG A 47 11.87 -5.37 -1.96
CA ARG A 47 12.29 -5.77 -3.32
C ARG A 47 11.35 -5.29 -4.41
N VAL A 48 10.04 -5.22 -4.15
CA VAL A 48 9.04 -4.67 -5.08
C VAL A 48 9.16 -3.14 -5.17
N MET A 49 9.38 -2.46 -4.05
CA MET A 49 9.62 -1.01 -4.00
C MET A 49 10.93 -0.60 -4.71
N VAL A 50 12.00 -1.38 -4.55
CA VAL A 50 13.29 -1.19 -5.26
C VAL A 50 13.17 -1.48 -6.76
N SER A 51 12.26 -2.38 -7.17
CA SER A 51 11.93 -2.65 -8.58
C SER A 51 11.16 -1.50 -9.23
N LEU A 52 10.25 -0.87 -8.48
CA LEU A 52 9.42 0.25 -8.97
C LEU A 52 10.19 1.57 -9.02
N GLY A 53 11.16 1.79 -8.14
CA GLY A 53 12.05 2.97 -8.17
C GLY A 53 13.02 3.02 -9.37
N ARG A 54 13.06 1.99 -10.22
CA ARG A 54 13.92 1.94 -11.42
C ARG A 54 13.22 2.42 -12.71
N GLN A 55 11.92 2.71 -12.67
CA GLN A 55 11.19 3.28 -13.80
C GLN A 55 10.74 4.70 -13.46
N ASN A 56 11.32 5.68 -14.14
CA ASN A 56 11.12 7.10 -13.88
C ASN A 56 9.83 7.63 -14.55
N ASN A 57 8.67 7.03 -14.20
CA ASN A 57 7.37 7.41 -14.76
C ASN A 57 6.42 7.95 -13.67
N PHE A 58 5.68 9.00 -14.02
CA PHE A 58 4.72 9.74 -13.18
C PHE A 58 3.67 8.85 -12.47
N GLY A 59 3.29 7.71 -13.06
CA GLY A 59 2.37 6.74 -12.44
C GLY A 59 2.92 5.98 -11.23
N ALA A 60 4.24 5.97 -11.01
CA ALA A 60 4.87 5.33 -9.87
C ALA A 60 4.53 6.03 -8.54
N GLY A 61 4.26 7.34 -8.55
CA GLY A 61 3.83 8.09 -7.37
C GLY A 61 2.43 7.71 -6.89
N LEU A 62 1.50 7.51 -7.84
CA LEU A 62 0.13 7.06 -7.57
C LEU A 62 0.11 5.63 -6.99
N LEU A 63 0.93 4.73 -7.55
CA LEU A 63 1.09 3.36 -7.06
C LEU A 63 1.76 3.30 -5.68
N ARG A 64 2.68 4.22 -5.37
CA ARG A 64 3.33 4.32 -4.06
C ARG A 64 2.33 4.75 -2.98
N ARG A 65 1.48 5.76 -3.26
CA ARG A 65 0.33 6.14 -2.40
C ARG A 65 -0.68 5.00 -2.24
N PHE A 66 -0.96 4.26 -3.31
CA PHE A 66 -1.79 3.06 -3.26
C PHE A 66 -1.19 1.98 -2.35
N PHE A 67 0.11 1.70 -2.45
CA PHE A 67 0.76 0.69 -1.60
C PHE A 67 0.91 1.12 -0.14
N ASP A 68 1.17 2.41 0.14
CA ASP A 68 1.22 2.96 1.50
C ASP A 68 -0.17 2.89 2.18
N TRP A 69 -1.25 3.00 1.40
CA TRP A 69 -2.63 2.81 1.86
C TRP A 69 -3.07 1.32 1.90
N TYR A 70 -2.54 0.47 1.02
CA TYR A 70 -2.90 -0.96 0.90
C TYR A 70 -2.13 -1.89 1.86
N ALA A 71 -0.95 -1.47 2.32
CA ALA A 71 -0.12 -2.23 3.27
C ALA A 71 -0.83 -2.71 4.56
N PRO A 72 -1.82 -1.98 5.15
CA PRO A 72 -2.58 -2.46 6.30
C PRO A 72 -3.57 -3.60 5.96
N ALA A 73 -4.01 -3.74 4.70
CA ALA A 73 -5.10 -4.65 4.33
C ALA A 73 -4.66 -6.09 4.01
N PHE A 74 -3.35 -6.35 3.83
CA PHE A 74 -2.87 -7.63 3.27
C PHE A 74 -2.35 -8.66 4.29
N SER A 75 -2.56 -8.43 5.59
CA SER A 75 -2.16 -9.39 6.63
C SER A 75 -3.24 -10.45 6.85
N ALA A 76 -3.61 -11.26 5.84
CA ALA A 76 -4.85 -12.06 5.84
C ALA A 76 -4.70 -13.60 5.85
N TYR A 77 -3.57 -14.19 6.25
CA TYR A 77 -3.43 -15.66 6.25
C TYR A 77 -2.65 -16.21 7.48
N SER A 78 -3.33 -16.35 8.64
CA SER A 78 -3.17 -17.45 9.65
C SER A 78 -3.65 -17.12 11.10
N PHE A 79 -4.85 -16.54 11.31
CA PHE A 79 -5.18 -15.90 12.61
C PHE A 79 -5.99 -16.69 13.63
N ALA A 80 -6.56 -17.85 13.32
CA ALA A 80 -7.29 -18.62 14.34
C ALA A 80 -6.37 -19.10 15.48
N LEU A 81 -5.14 -19.52 15.15
CA LEU A 81 -4.14 -19.95 16.15
C LEU A 81 -3.50 -18.74 16.86
N ALA A 82 -3.28 -17.63 16.16
CA ALA A 82 -2.76 -16.39 16.75
C ALA A 82 -3.68 -15.84 17.86
N ARG A 83 -5.01 -15.91 17.68
CA ARG A 83 -5.99 -15.39 18.64
C ARG A 83 -6.02 -16.11 19.99
N ALA A 84 -5.91 -17.44 20.01
CA ALA A 84 -5.83 -18.21 21.26
C ALA A 84 -4.54 -17.89 22.03
N ASN A 85 -3.44 -17.67 21.29
CA ASN A 85 -2.14 -17.32 21.86
C ASN A 85 -2.16 -15.94 22.56
N GLU A 86 -2.94 -14.98 22.04
CA GLU A 86 -3.11 -13.67 22.67
C GLU A 86 -3.80 -13.77 24.03
N TYR A 87 -4.89 -14.54 24.15
CA TYR A 87 -5.56 -14.74 25.44
C TYR A 87 -4.67 -15.45 26.46
N GLN A 88 -3.86 -16.43 26.01
CA GLN A 88 -2.92 -17.11 26.89
C GLN A 88 -1.81 -16.16 27.35
N ALA A 89 -1.27 -15.35 26.46
CA ALA A 89 -0.25 -14.35 26.80
C ALA A 89 -0.81 -13.27 27.74
N ASP A 90 -2.05 -12.83 27.56
CA ASP A 90 -2.76 -11.93 28.48
C ASP A 90 -2.93 -12.56 29.87
N ALA A 91 -3.32 -13.83 29.93
CA ALA A 91 -3.46 -14.55 31.20
C ALA A 91 -2.12 -14.68 31.93
N VAL A 92 -1.04 -14.99 31.20
CA VAL A 92 0.33 -15.03 31.77
C VAL A 92 0.74 -13.65 32.28
N ALA A 93 0.47 -12.59 31.51
CA ALA A 93 0.78 -11.23 31.91
C ALA A 93 0.07 -10.83 33.22
N ALA A 94 -1.22 -11.14 33.31
CA ALA A 94 -2.03 -10.89 34.49
C ALA A 94 -1.58 -11.73 35.71
N GLN A 95 -1.11 -12.96 35.49
CA GLN A 95 -0.58 -13.83 36.56
C GLN A 95 0.76 -13.33 37.11
N LEU A 96 1.64 -12.84 36.23
CA LEU A 96 2.98 -12.36 36.61
C LEU A 96 2.97 -10.91 37.13
N THR A 97 1.90 -10.16 36.87
CA THR A 97 1.72 -8.77 37.35
C THR A 97 0.41 -8.63 38.13
N SER A 98 -0.62 -8.05 37.51
CA SER A 98 -2.00 -8.08 37.98
C SER A 98 -2.94 -7.96 36.78
N LYS A 99 -4.21 -8.31 36.97
CA LYS A 99 -5.23 -8.17 35.93
C LYS A 99 -5.39 -6.71 35.50
N GLU A 100 -5.34 -5.79 36.47
CA GLU A 100 -5.46 -4.35 36.26
C GLU A 100 -4.24 -3.80 35.50
N ALA A 101 -3.03 -4.21 35.87
CA ALA A 101 -1.81 -3.80 35.16
C ALA A 101 -1.80 -4.31 33.71
N ALA A 102 -2.26 -5.56 33.49
CA ALA A 102 -2.40 -6.14 32.15
C ALA A 102 -3.46 -5.44 31.31
N ALA A 103 -4.63 -5.18 31.89
CA ALA A 103 -5.70 -4.45 31.21
C ALA A 103 -5.27 -3.02 30.85
N GLN A 104 -4.63 -2.31 31.77
CA GLN A 104 -4.14 -0.95 31.54
C GLN A 104 -3.01 -0.92 30.49
N ALA A 105 -2.08 -1.87 30.51
CA ALA A 105 -1.04 -1.98 29.49
C ALA A 105 -1.63 -2.23 28.09
N LEU A 106 -2.62 -3.13 28.00
CA LEU A 106 -3.33 -3.44 26.77
C LEU A 106 -4.13 -2.24 26.25
N ILE A 107 -4.81 -1.51 27.13
CA ILE A 107 -5.54 -0.29 26.78
C ILE A 107 -4.56 0.80 26.31
N ASN A 108 -3.46 1.00 27.04
CA ASN A 108 -2.43 1.98 26.70
C ASN A 108 -1.85 1.72 25.30
N SER A 109 -1.55 0.46 24.95
CA SER A 109 -1.02 0.12 23.62
C SER A 109 -2.00 0.42 22.48
N HIS A 110 -3.31 0.38 22.72
CA HIS A 110 -4.33 0.72 21.71
C HIS A 110 -4.63 2.22 21.66
N VAL A 111 -4.65 2.88 22.81
CA VAL A 111 -5.06 4.28 22.95
C VAL A 111 -3.88 5.23 22.77
N VAL A 112 -2.85 5.09 23.60
CA VAL A 112 -1.72 6.04 23.64
C VAL A 112 -0.84 5.90 22.40
N SER A 113 -0.62 4.69 21.88
CA SER A 113 0.14 4.51 20.63
C SER A 113 -0.55 5.20 19.44
N HIS A 114 -1.89 5.12 19.36
CA HIS A 114 -2.64 5.82 18.32
C HIS A 114 -2.51 7.34 18.47
N LEU A 115 -2.68 7.86 19.68
CA LEU A 115 -2.58 9.30 19.95
C LEU A 115 -1.16 9.83 19.73
N LEU A 116 -0.11 9.05 20.05
CA LEU A 116 1.28 9.40 19.73
C LEU A 116 1.53 9.43 18.22
N GLY A 117 0.96 8.48 17.49
CA GLY A 117 0.95 8.51 16.03
C GLY A 117 0.34 9.82 15.50
N GLU A 118 -0.88 10.13 15.93
CA GLU A 118 -1.67 11.26 15.43
C GLU A 118 -1.15 12.63 15.88
N GLN A 119 -0.83 12.79 17.16
CA GLN A 119 -0.53 14.10 17.76
C GLN A 119 0.96 14.43 17.82
N TYR A 120 1.84 13.44 17.66
CA TYR A 120 3.29 13.64 17.71
C TYR A 120 3.98 13.26 16.40
N TRP A 121 3.97 11.97 16.04
CA TRP A 121 4.77 11.48 14.91
C TRP A 121 4.30 12.00 13.56
N GLN A 122 2.99 12.05 13.31
CA GLN A 122 2.44 12.59 12.06
C GLN A 122 2.80 14.08 11.89
N PRO A 123 2.55 14.98 12.85
CA PRO A 123 3.01 16.37 12.78
C PRO A 123 4.52 16.50 12.61
N PHE A 124 5.31 15.72 13.36
CA PHE A 124 6.77 15.75 13.26
C PHE A 124 7.26 15.37 11.87
N ILE A 125 6.81 14.23 11.32
CA ILE A 125 7.19 13.77 9.99
C ILE A 125 6.72 14.73 8.89
N LYS A 126 5.56 15.37 9.08
CA LYS A 126 5.02 16.38 8.15
C LYS A 126 5.92 17.61 8.01
N LEU A 127 6.80 17.89 8.97
CA LEU A 127 7.80 18.97 8.83
C LEU A 127 8.72 18.75 7.62
N ALA A 128 8.91 17.50 7.17
CA ALA A 128 9.65 17.19 5.95
C ALA A 128 9.10 17.88 4.70
N ASP A 129 7.83 18.31 4.72
CA ASP A 129 7.23 19.04 3.61
C ASP A 129 7.75 20.47 3.48
N ALA A 130 8.41 20.99 4.51
CA ALA A 130 8.86 22.38 4.61
C ALA A 130 10.34 22.51 4.99
N THR A 131 10.95 21.52 5.61
CA THR A 131 12.35 21.57 6.04
C THR A 131 13.21 20.48 5.38
N PRO A 132 14.41 20.81 4.87
CA PRO A 132 15.27 19.85 4.20
C PRO A 132 15.87 18.81 5.16
N ARG A 133 15.88 19.10 6.46
CA ARG A 133 16.37 18.22 7.52
C ARG A 133 15.53 18.44 8.79
N PRO A 134 15.39 17.43 9.66
CA PRO A 134 14.81 17.62 10.98
C PRO A 134 15.69 18.57 11.80
N GLU A 135 15.12 19.68 12.26
CA GLU A 135 15.81 20.63 13.16
C GLU A 135 15.73 20.17 14.63
N ALA A 136 14.72 19.35 14.93
CA ALA A 136 14.43 18.81 16.25
C ALA A 136 14.91 17.35 16.39
N SER A 137 15.20 16.97 17.64
CA SER A 137 15.60 15.61 18.02
C SER A 137 14.36 14.75 18.29
N PRO A 138 14.07 13.71 17.47
CA PRO A 138 12.77 13.02 17.44
C PRO A 138 12.37 12.32 18.74
N TYR A 139 13.29 11.70 19.46
CA TYR A 139 13.02 11.04 20.74
C TYR A 139 13.14 12.01 21.91
N HIS A 140 14.00 13.02 21.83
CA HIS A 140 14.06 14.08 22.82
C HIS A 140 12.74 14.88 22.87
N GLU A 141 12.23 15.30 21.71
CA GLU A 141 10.94 16.02 21.64
C GLU A 141 9.77 15.12 21.98
N LEU A 142 9.83 13.82 21.68
CA LEU A 142 8.81 12.85 22.13
C LEU A 142 8.79 12.76 23.65
N HIS A 143 9.97 12.71 24.27
CA HIS A 143 10.08 12.70 25.72
C HIS A 143 9.51 13.99 26.33
N ASN A 144 9.84 15.14 25.78
CA ASN A 144 9.30 16.43 26.20
C ASN A 144 7.77 16.49 26.03
N PHE A 145 7.27 16.04 24.86
CA PHE A 145 5.85 15.95 24.57
C PHE A 145 5.11 15.12 25.62
N LEU A 146 5.62 13.93 25.96
CA LEU A 146 5.02 13.07 26.98
C LEU A 146 5.10 13.63 28.41
N GLN A 147 6.10 14.47 28.72
CA GLN A 147 6.21 15.14 30.03
C GLN A 147 5.27 16.35 30.14
N GLN A 148 5.10 17.11 29.06
CA GLN A 148 4.40 18.39 29.04
C GLN A 148 2.92 18.25 28.68
N ASN A 149 2.60 17.36 27.73
CA ASN A 149 1.25 17.15 27.23
C ASN A 149 0.68 15.86 27.81
N ARG A 150 -0.10 16.00 28.89
CA ARG A 150 -1.00 14.93 29.29
C ARG A 150 -2.21 14.96 28.36
N PHE A 151 -2.50 13.82 27.73
CA PHE A 151 -3.74 13.68 26.98
C PHE A 151 -4.93 14.00 27.89
N ASP A 152 -5.85 14.82 27.41
CA ASP A 152 -7.07 15.13 28.15
C ASP A 152 -7.90 13.84 28.38
N ASN A 153 -8.53 13.74 29.55
CA ASN A 153 -9.32 12.55 29.90
C ASN A 153 -10.47 12.30 28.90
N GLY A 154 -11.07 13.36 28.34
CA GLY A 154 -12.08 13.24 27.31
C GLY A 154 -11.53 12.68 26.01
N VAL A 155 -10.31 13.07 25.62
CA VAL A 155 -9.61 12.51 24.44
C VAL A 155 -9.28 11.04 24.65
N LEU A 156 -8.74 10.69 25.83
CA LEU A 156 -8.44 9.31 26.17
C LEU A 156 -9.70 8.42 26.18
N GLN A 157 -10.80 8.92 26.76
CA GLN A 157 -12.07 8.20 26.77
C GLN A 157 -12.64 8.02 25.36
N ALA A 158 -12.68 9.08 24.55
CA ALA A 158 -13.19 9.00 23.18
C ALA A 158 -12.39 8.01 22.33
N GLN A 159 -11.06 7.97 22.49
CA GLN A 159 -10.22 7.01 21.78
C GLN A 159 -10.37 5.58 22.30
N LEU A 160 -10.55 5.39 23.61
CA LEU A 160 -10.90 4.10 24.19
C LEU A 160 -12.23 3.59 23.66
N ASP A 161 -13.26 4.44 23.61
CA ASP A 161 -14.58 4.07 23.08
C ASP A 161 -14.47 3.61 21.62
N LYS A 162 -13.71 4.33 20.79
CA LYS A 162 -13.40 3.90 19.41
C LYS A 162 -12.66 2.55 19.37
N ALA A 163 -11.67 2.34 20.25
CA ALA A 163 -10.93 1.09 20.29
C ALA A 163 -11.82 -0.11 20.72
N LEU A 164 -12.86 0.14 21.53
CA LEU A 164 -13.82 -0.87 21.98
C LEU A 164 -14.90 -1.21 20.96
N THR A 165 -15.18 -0.34 19.98
CA THR A 165 -16.12 -0.65 18.89
C THR A 165 -15.53 -1.56 17.82
N GLY A 166 -14.19 -1.67 17.78
CA GLY A 166 -13.49 -2.63 16.92
C GLY A 166 -14.00 -4.05 17.15
N LYS A 167 -14.56 -4.67 16.12
CA LYS A 167 -14.95 -6.08 16.14
C LYS A 167 -13.82 -6.89 15.54
N THR A 168 -13.54 -8.06 16.11
CA THR A 168 -12.62 -9.03 15.52
C THR A 168 -13.14 -9.44 14.14
N GLY A 169 -12.59 -8.86 13.09
CA GLY A 169 -12.85 -9.22 11.71
C GLY A 169 -12.20 -10.56 11.36
N HIS A 170 -12.57 -11.11 10.20
CA HIS A 170 -11.94 -12.33 9.66
C HIS A 170 -10.43 -12.16 9.38
N TYR A 171 -9.95 -10.92 9.36
CA TYR A 171 -8.63 -10.51 8.90
C TYR A 171 -7.75 -9.88 10.00
N ASP A 172 -8.24 -9.78 11.25
CA ASP A 172 -7.49 -9.15 12.33
C ASP A 172 -6.46 -10.11 12.95
N THR A 173 -5.24 -9.59 13.17
CA THR A 173 -4.13 -10.36 13.76
C THR A 173 -4.26 -10.60 15.25
N HIS A 174 -5.08 -9.79 15.92
CA HIS A 174 -5.36 -9.85 17.36
C HIS A 174 -6.87 -9.88 17.59
N PRO A 175 -7.36 -10.56 18.65
CA PRO A 175 -8.74 -10.41 19.09
C PRO A 175 -9.01 -8.94 19.48
N ALA A 176 -10.26 -8.51 19.32
CA ALA A 176 -10.71 -7.17 19.69
C ALA A 176 -10.36 -6.85 21.15
N LEU A 177 -10.01 -5.59 21.40
CA LEU A 177 -9.69 -5.07 22.74
C LEU A 177 -10.78 -5.44 23.76
N LYS A 178 -12.05 -5.28 23.37
CA LYS A 178 -13.21 -5.63 24.21
C LYS A 178 -13.20 -7.08 24.66
N ASP A 179 -12.89 -8.01 23.76
CA ASP A 179 -12.92 -9.45 24.04
C ASP A 179 -11.76 -9.86 24.97
N ARG A 180 -10.58 -9.25 24.78
CA ARG A 180 -9.40 -9.47 25.62
C ARG A 180 -9.59 -8.93 27.04
N LEU A 181 -10.16 -7.73 27.18
CA LEU A 181 -10.51 -7.15 28.47
C LEU A 181 -11.57 -7.98 29.21
N ALA A 182 -12.57 -8.51 28.48
CA ALA A 182 -13.56 -9.41 29.04
C ALA A 182 -12.93 -10.71 29.55
N ALA A 183 -11.97 -11.29 28.81
CA ALA A 183 -11.23 -12.49 29.23
C ALA A 183 -10.37 -12.23 30.49
N LEU A 184 -9.80 -11.03 30.63
CA LEU A 184 -9.09 -10.59 31.83
C LEU A 184 -10.04 -10.31 33.02
N ALA A 185 -11.33 -10.18 32.76
CA ALA A 185 -12.35 -9.75 33.72
C ALA A 185 -12.07 -8.35 34.31
N CYS A 186 -11.60 -7.42 33.47
CA CYS A 186 -11.32 -6.03 33.85
C CYS A 186 -12.22 -5.04 33.09
N PRO A 187 -12.62 -3.92 33.74
CA PRO A 187 -13.32 -2.85 33.04
C PRO A 187 -12.39 -2.12 32.07
N ALA A 188 -12.96 -1.57 31.00
CA ALA A 188 -12.25 -0.68 30.10
C ALA A 188 -12.25 0.73 30.69
N LEU A 189 -11.12 1.12 31.30
CA LEU A 189 -10.91 2.45 31.85
C LEU A 189 -9.83 3.18 31.05
N PRO A 190 -9.93 4.51 30.86
CA PRO A 190 -8.88 5.29 30.23
C PRO A 190 -7.49 4.97 30.81
N PRO A 191 -6.43 4.97 29.97
CA PRO A 191 -5.10 4.67 30.46
C PRO A 191 -4.65 5.72 31.47
N GLU A 192 -4.08 5.26 32.58
CA GLU A 192 -3.53 6.16 33.59
C GLU A 192 -2.30 6.90 33.05
N PRO A 193 -2.16 8.23 33.28
CA PRO A 193 -0.98 8.97 32.88
C PRO A 193 0.28 8.40 33.53
N ALA A 194 1.33 8.21 32.74
CA ALA A 194 2.63 7.74 33.22
C ALA A 194 3.41 8.86 33.95
N VAL A 195 2.94 9.26 35.15
CA VAL A 195 3.62 10.27 35.99
C VAL A 195 5.07 9.86 36.29
N HIS A 196 5.29 8.56 36.48
CA HIS A 196 6.60 7.93 36.51
C HIS A 196 6.65 6.86 35.44
N SER A 197 7.27 7.15 34.30
CA SER A 197 7.37 6.20 33.19
C SER A 197 8.35 5.07 33.49
N ALA A 198 8.15 3.91 32.86
CA ALA A 198 9.05 2.77 32.94
C ALA A 198 10.46 3.14 32.47
N ALA A 199 10.58 3.98 31.43
CA ALA A 199 11.86 4.50 30.93
C ALA A 199 12.62 5.24 32.02
N ARG A 200 11.94 6.16 32.73
CA ARG A 200 12.57 6.92 33.82
C ARG A 200 12.95 6.01 34.99
N HIS A 201 12.11 5.04 35.33
CA HIS A 201 12.34 4.14 36.47
C HIS A 201 13.45 3.11 36.21
N TRP A 202 13.49 2.49 35.03
CA TRP A 202 14.43 1.42 34.71
C TRP A 202 15.76 1.91 34.17
N LEU A 203 15.76 3.01 33.41
CA LEU A 203 16.98 3.55 32.79
C LEU A 203 17.64 4.61 33.67
N GLY A 204 16.90 5.23 34.59
CA GLY A 204 17.41 6.19 35.56
C GLY A 204 18.23 7.30 34.91
N ASP A 205 19.43 7.54 35.46
CA ASP A 205 20.35 8.58 35.00
C ASP A 205 20.90 8.35 33.58
N ASN A 206 20.78 7.13 33.04
CA ASN A 206 21.20 6.82 31.67
C ASN A 206 20.15 7.21 30.62
N LEU A 207 18.91 7.54 31.03
CA LEU A 207 17.82 7.84 30.10
C LEU A 207 18.19 8.94 29.08
N PRO A 208 18.79 10.09 29.45
CA PRO A 208 19.14 11.13 28.49
C PRO A 208 20.15 10.66 27.42
N GLU A 209 21.11 9.83 27.80
CA GLU A 209 22.08 9.28 26.85
C GLU A 209 21.43 8.29 25.88
N ILE A 210 20.52 7.46 26.37
CA ILE A 210 19.76 6.52 25.55
C ILE A 210 18.85 7.27 24.58
N ILE A 211 18.16 8.32 25.02
CA ILE A 211 17.34 9.19 24.15
C ILE A 211 18.21 9.72 23.00
N ARG A 212 19.37 10.30 23.32
CA ARG A 212 20.31 10.83 22.31
C ARG A 212 20.81 9.76 21.34
N TYR A 213 21.03 8.53 21.81
CA TYR A 213 21.37 7.41 20.93
C TYR A 213 20.25 7.13 19.92
N PHE A 214 18.99 7.08 20.39
CA PHE A 214 17.84 6.87 19.53
C PHE A 214 17.59 8.03 18.57
N ASP A 215 17.82 9.28 19.00
CA ASP A 215 17.80 10.45 18.11
C ASP A 215 18.76 10.28 16.94
N ASN A 216 20.04 10.01 17.24
CA ASN A 216 21.06 9.83 16.21
C ASN A 216 20.74 8.66 15.28
N GLN A 217 20.27 7.54 15.82
CA GLN A 217 19.89 6.38 15.02
C GLN A 217 18.71 6.71 14.10
N TRP A 218 17.69 7.38 14.62
CA TRP A 218 16.52 7.78 13.84
C TRP A 218 16.91 8.75 12.71
N LEU A 219 17.71 9.77 13.02
CA LEU A 219 18.17 10.76 12.03
C LEU A 219 19.01 10.09 10.93
N SER A 220 19.90 9.17 11.29
CA SER A 220 20.70 8.41 10.32
C SER A 220 19.83 7.53 9.40
N ASN A 221 18.80 6.88 9.95
CA ASN A 221 17.96 5.95 9.19
C ASN A 221 16.91 6.66 8.32
N ASN A 222 16.43 7.83 8.75
CA ASN A 222 15.31 8.53 8.12
C ASN A 222 15.74 9.79 7.35
N GLY A 223 16.93 10.33 7.59
CA GLY A 223 17.44 11.55 6.93
C GLY A 223 17.35 11.52 5.41
N PRO A 224 17.76 10.44 4.71
CA PRO A 224 17.64 10.36 3.25
C PRO A 224 16.19 10.42 2.75
N LYS A 225 15.26 9.70 3.40
CA LYS A 225 13.82 9.70 3.04
C LYS A 225 13.17 11.05 3.35
N TRP A 226 13.59 11.69 4.43
CA TRP A 226 13.16 13.06 4.77
C TRP A 226 13.56 14.04 3.67
N GLN A 227 14.82 13.98 3.23
CA GLN A 227 15.32 14.84 2.15
C GLN A 227 14.60 14.54 0.81
N GLU A 228 14.39 13.26 0.47
CA GLU A 228 13.60 12.84 -0.71
C GLU A 228 12.19 13.46 -0.67
N ARG A 229 11.53 13.42 0.49
CA ARG A 229 10.21 14.02 0.70
C ARG A 229 10.24 15.53 0.53
N TYR A 230 11.21 16.21 1.13
CA TYR A 230 11.36 17.66 0.99
C TYR A 230 11.56 18.08 -0.47
N GLU A 231 12.49 17.43 -1.17
CA GLU A 231 12.77 17.71 -2.58
C GLU A 231 11.54 17.46 -3.46
N HIS A 232 10.82 16.37 -3.21
CA HIS A 232 9.56 16.06 -3.89
C HIS A 232 8.51 17.16 -3.67
N MET A 233 8.35 17.65 -2.43
CA MET A 233 7.40 18.73 -2.11
C MET A 233 7.79 20.05 -2.77
N GLN A 234 9.08 20.41 -2.80
CA GLN A 234 9.54 21.63 -3.48
C GLN A 234 9.35 21.54 -4.99
N GLN A 235 9.68 20.42 -5.61
CA GLN A 235 9.49 20.20 -7.05
C GLN A 235 8.00 20.23 -7.44
N GLY A 236 7.14 19.56 -6.66
CA GLY A 236 5.70 19.55 -6.88
C GLY A 236 5.08 20.94 -6.77
N ARG A 237 5.43 21.70 -5.72
CA ARG A 237 4.99 23.10 -5.55
C ARG A 237 5.49 24.01 -6.67
N GLY A 238 6.72 23.83 -7.13
CA GLY A 238 7.27 24.57 -8.27
C GLY A 238 6.47 24.35 -9.54
N LYS A 239 6.19 23.09 -9.90
CA LYS A 239 5.35 22.74 -11.05
C LYS A 239 3.92 23.27 -10.91
N LEU A 240 3.35 23.20 -9.70
CA LEU A 240 2.02 23.75 -9.44
C LEU A 240 2.00 25.27 -9.67
N ALA A 241 3.04 25.99 -9.23
CA ALA A 241 3.16 27.43 -9.45
C ALA A 241 3.27 27.78 -10.94
N GLU A 242 4.04 27.01 -11.73
CA GLU A 242 4.13 27.16 -13.18
C GLU A 242 2.76 27.00 -13.86
N LEU A 243 2.00 25.95 -13.53
CA LEU A 243 0.66 25.72 -14.09
C LEU A 243 -0.37 26.75 -13.60
N THR A 244 -0.21 27.25 -12.37
CA THR A 244 -1.11 28.28 -11.81
C THR A 244 -0.90 29.65 -12.47
N ALA A 245 0.29 29.92 -13.02
CA ALA A 245 0.58 31.16 -13.73
C ALA A 245 -0.07 31.21 -15.14
N ILE A 246 -0.48 30.07 -15.70
CA ILE A 246 -1.18 30.01 -16.98
C ILE A 246 -2.66 30.35 -16.76
N PRO A 247 -3.24 31.29 -17.53
CA PRO A 247 -4.67 31.58 -17.46
C PRO A 247 -5.52 30.32 -17.70
N GLU A 248 -6.59 30.13 -16.92
CA GLU A 248 -7.38 28.88 -17.00
C GLU A 248 -8.01 28.65 -18.39
N ALA A 249 -8.32 29.71 -19.12
CA ALA A 249 -8.83 29.64 -20.49
C ALA A 249 -7.79 29.11 -21.51
N GLU A 250 -6.51 29.10 -21.16
CA GLU A 250 -5.40 28.66 -22.02
C GLU A 250 -4.87 27.27 -21.63
N LEU A 251 -5.32 26.71 -20.50
CA LEU A 251 -4.89 25.38 -20.07
C LEU A 251 -5.45 24.30 -21.00
N THR A 252 -4.58 23.40 -21.45
CA THR A 252 -5.01 22.15 -22.11
C THR A 252 -5.64 21.20 -21.09
N ALA A 253 -6.41 20.21 -21.56
CA ALA A 253 -6.97 19.18 -20.68
C ALA A 253 -5.87 18.48 -19.84
N ASP A 254 -4.75 18.10 -20.47
CA ASP A 254 -3.62 17.49 -19.77
C ASP A 254 -3.02 18.40 -18.69
N GLN A 255 -2.85 19.69 -18.99
CA GLN A 255 -2.33 20.66 -18.03
C GLN A 255 -3.30 20.90 -16.87
N LEU A 256 -4.61 20.93 -17.14
CA LEU A 256 -5.64 21.08 -16.13
C LEU A 256 -5.70 19.85 -15.22
N TRP A 257 -5.61 18.63 -15.77
CA TRP A 257 -5.49 17.41 -14.97
C TRP A 257 -4.24 17.43 -14.08
N GLN A 258 -3.09 17.80 -14.65
CA GLN A 258 -1.84 17.92 -13.88
C GLN A 258 -1.98 18.97 -12.77
N LYS A 259 -2.56 20.14 -13.06
CA LYS A 259 -2.83 21.18 -12.07
C LYS A 259 -3.72 20.63 -10.94
N ALA A 260 -4.81 19.94 -11.26
CA ALA A 260 -5.72 19.35 -10.28
C ALA A 260 -5.03 18.34 -9.35
N VAL A 261 -4.26 17.41 -9.92
CA VAL A 261 -3.49 16.40 -9.16
C VAL A 261 -2.44 17.06 -8.27
N LEU A 262 -1.70 18.04 -8.80
CA LEU A 262 -0.68 18.76 -8.03
C LEU A 262 -1.31 19.61 -6.93
N THR A 263 -2.48 20.20 -7.15
CA THR A 263 -3.22 20.93 -6.11
C THR A 263 -3.63 19.98 -4.98
N GLU A 264 -4.21 18.82 -5.31
CA GLU A 264 -4.59 17.81 -4.29
C GLU A 264 -3.38 17.39 -3.43
N GLU A 265 -2.21 17.19 -4.05
CA GLU A 265 -1.04 16.67 -3.35
C GLU A 265 -0.22 17.73 -2.61
N PHE A 266 0.00 18.88 -3.24
CA PHE A 266 0.97 19.89 -2.77
C PHE A 266 0.33 21.14 -2.17
N ALA A 267 -0.98 21.31 -2.32
CA ALA A 267 -1.76 22.42 -1.77
C ALA A 267 -3.01 21.89 -1.01
N PRO A 268 -2.82 21.18 0.12
CA PRO A 268 -3.92 20.53 0.85
C PRO A 268 -4.98 21.50 1.41
N ASP A 269 -4.64 22.79 1.53
CA ASP A 269 -5.57 23.84 1.96
C ASP A 269 -6.43 24.41 0.80
N GLN A 270 -6.17 23.98 -0.44
CA GLN A 270 -6.92 24.39 -1.62
C GLN A 270 -7.91 23.30 -2.05
N ASP A 271 -9.11 23.70 -2.43
CA ASP A 271 -10.09 22.77 -3.00
C ASP A 271 -9.71 22.41 -4.45
N CYS A 272 -9.29 21.16 -4.68
CA CYS A 272 -8.99 20.62 -6.01
C CYS A 272 -10.22 20.10 -6.78
N LEU A 273 -11.37 19.92 -6.12
CA LEU A 273 -12.58 19.36 -6.75
C LEU A 273 -13.06 20.18 -7.97
N PRO A 274 -13.09 21.54 -7.92
CA PRO A 274 -13.47 22.34 -9.09
C PRO A 274 -12.56 22.12 -10.31
N LEU A 275 -11.27 21.85 -10.09
CA LEU A 275 -10.32 21.61 -11.18
C LEU A 275 -10.61 20.28 -11.88
N PHE A 276 -10.89 19.22 -11.12
CA PHE A 276 -11.31 17.94 -11.69
C PHE A 276 -12.67 18.03 -12.40
N GLN A 277 -13.62 18.82 -11.88
CA GLN A 277 -14.90 19.07 -12.54
C GLN A 277 -14.75 19.85 -13.86
N ALA A 278 -13.86 20.84 -13.89
CA ALA A 278 -13.52 21.57 -15.11
C ALA A 278 -12.87 20.63 -16.15
N PHE A 279 -11.93 19.78 -15.73
CA PHE A 279 -11.36 18.75 -16.60
C PHE A 279 -12.43 17.81 -17.13
N LYS A 280 -13.37 17.36 -16.29
CA LYS A 280 -14.46 16.48 -16.71
C LYS A 280 -15.37 17.11 -17.76
N THR A 281 -15.49 18.43 -17.76
CA THR A 281 -16.26 19.16 -18.78
C THR A 281 -15.55 19.12 -20.13
N MET A 282 -14.21 19.12 -20.15
CA MET A 282 -13.41 18.97 -21.37
C MET A 282 -13.34 17.52 -21.84
N GLU A 283 -13.27 16.57 -20.92
CA GLU A 283 -13.14 15.12 -21.19
C GLU A 283 -14.27 14.31 -20.52
N PRO A 284 -15.52 14.35 -21.04
CA PRO A 284 -16.69 13.73 -20.39
C PRO A 284 -16.61 12.20 -20.26
N ASP A 285 -15.79 11.56 -21.09
CA ASP A 285 -15.64 10.10 -21.11
C ASP A 285 -14.45 9.59 -20.29
N ASP A 286 -13.67 10.49 -19.65
CA ASP A 286 -12.54 10.07 -18.82
C ASP A 286 -13.01 9.42 -17.51
N ALA A 287 -12.64 8.15 -17.31
CA ALA A 287 -13.02 7.36 -16.14
C ALA A 287 -12.24 7.76 -14.88
N GLY A 288 -11.02 8.26 -15.02
CA GLY A 288 -10.18 8.72 -13.92
C GLY A 288 -10.77 9.96 -13.24
N ALA A 289 -11.30 10.90 -14.03
CA ALA A 289 -12.00 12.07 -13.55
C ALA A 289 -13.27 11.70 -12.77
N ASP A 290 -14.07 10.75 -13.27
CA ASP A 290 -15.22 10.24 -12.52
C ASP A 290 -14.79 9.65 -11.18
N PHE A 291 -13.75 8.82 -11.18
CA PHE A 291 -13.26 8.19 -9.96
C PHE A 291 -12.77 9.21 -8.92
N VAL A 292 -11.95 10.19 -9.35
CA VAL A 292 -11.38 11.19 -8.45
C VAL A 292 -12.45 12.13 -7.91
N ILE A 293 -13.37 12.61 -8.75
CA ILE A 293 -14.52 13.43 -8.32
C ILE A 293 -15.38 12.63 -7.33
N GLY A 294 -15.73 11.39 -7.67
CA GLY A 294 -16.46 10.49 -6.80
C GLY A 294 -15.80 10.36 -5.43
N ARG A 295 -14.48 10.09 -5.40
CA ARG A 295 -13.70 9.93 -4.17
C ARG A 295 -13.74 11.19 -3.30
N LEU A 296 -13.52 12.37 -3.91
CA LEU A 296 -13.50 13.64 -3.20
C LEU A 296 -14.88 13.97 -2.60
N LEU A 297 -15.96 13.68 -3.33
CA LEU A 297 -17.34 13.86 -2.85
C LEU A 297 -17.68 12.88 -1.71
N LEU A 298 -17.37 11.59 -1.86
CA LEU A 298 -17.61 10.59 -0.82
C LEU A 298 -16.83 10.91 0.46
N ASN A 299 -15.59 11.41 0.37
CA ASN A 299 -14.81 11.84 1.52
C ASN A 299 -15.43 13.06 2.25
N ARG A 300 -16.19 13.89 1.52
CA ARG A 300 -17.01 14.99 2.09
C ARG A 300 -18.38 14.53 2.59
N LYS A 301 -18.63 13.22 2.60
CA LYS A 301 -19.93 12.60 2.91
C LYS A 301 -21.04 13.02 1.94
N ASP A 302 -20.70 13.37 0.72
CA ASP A 302 -21.67 13.72 -0.33
C ASP A 302 -22.05 12.49 -1.15
N GLN A 303 -23.34 12.14 -1.13
CA GLN A 303 -23.93 11.01 -1.84
C GLN A 303 -23.75 11.11 -3.36
N ALA A 304 -23.59 12.31 -3.92
CA ALA A 304 -23.37 12.49 -5.36
C ALA A 304 -22.12 11.74 -5.85
N GLY A 305 -21.13 11.50 -4.97
CA GLY A 305 -19.95 10.71 -5.30
C GLY A 305 -20.24 9.27 -5.70
N VAL A 306 -21.38 8.70 -5.27
CA VAL A 306 -21.75 7.31 -5.60
C VAL A 306 -21.98 7.13 -7.10
N GLU A 307 -22.65 8.08 -7.75
CA GLU A 307 -22.94 7.98 -9.19
C GLU A 307 -21.66 8.16 -10.03
N TYR A 308 -20.76 9.05 -9.61
CA TYR A 308 -19.44 9.17 -10.21
C TYR A 308 -18.62 7.86 -10.09
N MET A 309 -18.65 7.20 -8.94
CA MET A 309 -18.00 5.88 -8.80
C MET A 309 -18.58 4.85 -9.77
N LYS A 310 -19.92 4.75 -9.88
CA LYS A 310 -20.56 3.83 -10.82
C LYS A 310 -20.17 4.13 -12.28
N GLN A 311 -20.06 5.40 -12.65
CA GLN A 311 -19.61 5.79 -13.99
C GLN A 311 -18.17 5.39 -14.26
N ALA A 312 -17.26 5.63 -13.31
CA ALA A 312 -15.86 5.20 -13.41
C ALA A 312 -15.75 3.68 -13.62
N MET A 313 -16.50 2.89 -12.84
CA MET A 313 -16.57 1.43 -12.94
C MET A 313 -17.11 0.93 -14.27
N ALA A 314 -18.07 1.65 -14.86
CA ALA A 314 -18.66 1.31 -16.14
C ALA A 314 -17.71 1.60 -17.30
N LYS A 315 -16.94 2.70 -17.22
CA LYS A 315 -16.00 3.13 -18.25
C LYS A 315 -14.67 2.36 -18.22
N GLN A 316 -14.17 2.02 -17.03
CA GLN A 316 -12.89 1.35 -16.88
C GLN A 316 -12.93 0.23 -15.84
N GLN A 317 -12.75 -1.01 -16.29
CA GLN A 317 -12.87 -2.19 -15.44
C GLN A 317 -11.80 -2.24 -14.35
N SER A 318 -10.60 -1.72 -14.59
CA SER A 318 -9.52 -1.72 -13.59
C SER A 318 -9.84 -0.89 -12.35
N LEU A 319 -10.74 0.09 -12.45
CA LEU A 319 -11.17 0.94 -11.33
C LEU A 319 -12.24 0.29 -10.43
N LYS A 320 -12.80 -0.86 -10.84
CA LYS A 320 -13.93 -1.48 -10.14
C LYS A 320 -13.64 -1.85 -8.70
N LEU A 321 -12.46 -2.40 -8.44
CA LEU A 321 -12.09 -2.82 -7.10
C LEU A 321 -12.04 -1.60 -6.15
N ASP A 322 -11.27 -0.59 -6.54
CA ASP A 322 -11.08 0.61 -5.72
C ASP A 322 -12.39 1.39 -5.52
N ALA A 323 -13.24 1.45 -6.55
CA ALA A 323 -14.54 2.12 -6.46
C ALA A 323 -15.48 1.39 -5.48
N CYS A 324 -15.50 0.05 -5.51
CA CYS A 324 -16.27 -0.74 -4.55
C CYS A 324 -15.79 -0.52 -3.11
N ASP A 325 -14.48 -0.44 -2.90
CA ASP A 325 -13.90 -0.19 -1.57
C ASP A 325 -14.31 1.19 -1.04
N TRP A 326 -14.26 2.23 -1.89
CA TRP A 326 -14.73 3.57 -1.52
C TRP A 326 -16.21 3.62 -1.19
N LEU A 327 -17.04 2.92 -1.97
CA LEU A 327 -18.47 2.82 -1.72
C LEU A 327 -18.76 2.07 -0.41
N SER A 328 -18.09 0.94 -0.19
CA SER A 328 -18.21 0.18 1.07
C SER A 328 -17.81 1.04 2.26
N TYR A 329 -16.69 1.75 2.18
CA TYR A 329 -16.23 2.66 3.22
C TYR A 329 -17.26 3.76 3.49
N PHE A 330 -17.76 4.43 2.46
CA PHE A 330 -18.77 5.49 2.58
C PHE A 330 -20.04 5.01 3.30
N TYR A 331 -20.59 3.86 2.89
CA TYR A 331 -21.81 3.33 3.53
C TYR A 331 -21.57 2.85 4.96
N ARG A 332 -20.37 2.35 5.31
CA ARG A 332 -20.02 2.05 6.71
C ARG A 332 -20.02 3.31 7.57
N GLN A 333 -19.51 4.42 7.04
CA GLN A 333 -19.49 5.70 7.76
C GLN A 333 -20.89 6.28 7.95
N SER A 334 -21.81 5.95 7.06
CA SER A 334 -23.24 6.32 7.15
C SER A 334 -24.10 5.28 7.88
N GLU A 335 -23.47 4.26 8.48
CA GLU A 335 -24.12 3.15 9.21
C GLU A 335 -25.07 2.27 8.36
N ASP A 336 -25.03 2.37 7.03
CA ASP A 336 -25.78 1.52 6.12
C ASP A 336 -25.03 0.20 5.87
N THR A 337 -25.22 -0.75 6.79
CA THR A 337 -24.55 -2.06 6.75
C THR A 337 -24.95 -2.91 5.54
N ALA A 338 -26.14 -2.70 4.96
CA ALA A 338 -26.62 -3.49 3.85
C ALA A 338 -25.88 -3.12 2.56
N GLU A 339 -25.82 -1.83 2.25
CA GLU A 339 -25.07 -1.31 1.10
C GLU A 339 -23.56 -1.54 1.28
N ALA A 340 -23.02 -1.28 2.49
CA ALA A 340 -21.62 -1.54 2.78
C ALA A 340 -21.23 -3.00 2.49
N GLY A 341 -22.08 -3.96 2.88
CA GLY A 341 -21.87 -5.38 2.64
C GLY A 341 -22.06 -5.78 1.17
N PHE A 342 -22.95 -5.11 0.42
CA PHE A 342 -23.09 -5.30 -1.01
C PHE A 342 -21.80 -4.94 -1.75
N TRP A 343 -21.29 -3.73 -1.54
CA TRP A 343 -20.07 -3.24 -2.19
C TRP A 343 -18.82 -4.02 -1.78
N GLN A 344 -18.76 -4.51 -0.53
CA GLN A 344 -17.69 -5.41 -0.11
C GLN A 344 -17.68 -6.72 -0.92
N ARG A 345 -18.84 -7.36 -1.12
CA ARG A 345 -18.92 -8.59 -1.92
C ARG A 345 -18.55 -8.35 -3.38
N GLU A 346 -18.85 -7.17 -3.92
CA GLU A 346 -18.46 -6.79 -5.28
C GLU A 346 -16.94 -6.59 -5.38
N ALA A 347 -16.32 -5.94 -4.40
CA ALA A 347 -14.87 -5.82 -4.29
C ALA A 347 -14.19 -7.20 -4.23
N GLU A 348 -14.69 -8.11 -3.39
CA GLU A 348 -14.19 -9.49 -3.28
C GLU A 348 -14.27 -10.23 -4.64
N ARG A 349 -15.40 -10.14 -5.33
CA ARG A 349 -15.55 -10.72 -6.68
C ARG A 349 -14.57 -10.13 -7.68
N GLN A 350 -14.41 -8.80 -7.67
CA GLN A 350 -13.50 -8.12 -8.58
C GLN A 350 -12.03 -8.45 -8.29
N TYR A 351 -11.68 -8.64 -7.02
CA TYR A 351 -10.36 -9.10 -6.60
C TYR A 351 -10.03 -10.48 -7.20
N ASP A 352 -10.96 -11.43 -7.14
CA ASP A 352 -10.78 -12.77 -7.73
C ASP A 352 -10.56 -12.67 -9.25
N ILE A 353 -11.33 -11.82 -9.94
CA ILE A 353 -11.15 -11.54 -11.37
C ILE A 353 -9.75 -10.96 -11.63
N ASN A 354 -9.28 -10.01 -10.80
CA ASN A 354 -7.97 -9.39 -10.94
C ASN A 354 -6.83 -10.39 -10.72
N GLN A 355 -6.99 -11.32 -9.77
CA GLN A 355 -6.02 -12.40 -9.55
C GLN A 355 -5.98 -13.36 -10.73
N ALA A 356 -7.14 -13.78 -11.25
CA ALA A 356 -7.21 -14.64 -12.42
C ALA A 356 -6.61 -13.96 -13.66
N ALA A 357 -6.90 -12.68 -13.88
CA ALA A 357 -6.31 -11.86 -14.94
C ALA A 357 -4.78 -11.72 -14.80
N ARG A 358 -4.28 -11.62 -13.57
CA ARG A 358 -2.84 -11.58 -13.32
C ARG A 358 -2.19 -12.92 -13.66
N GLN A 359 -2.76 -14.03 -13.21
CA GLN A 359 -2.27 -15.36 -13.58
C GLN A 359 -2.28 -15.58 -15.10
N GLU A 360 -3.32 -15.10 -15.78
CA GLU A 360 -3.43 -15.14 -17.23
C GLU A 360 -2.31 -14.34 -17.94
N ARG A 361 -1.89 -13.21 -17.37
CA ARG A 361 -0.80 -12.37 -17.89
C ARG A 361 0.60 -12.80 -17.48
N ASP A 362 0.75 -13.46 -16.34
CA ASP A 362 2.07 -13.88 -15.86
C ASP A 362 2.53 -15.18 -16.56
N PHE A 363 1.61 -15.96 -17.13
CA PHE A 363 1.89 -17.28 -17.70
C PHE A 363 1.27 -17.52 -19.07
N ILE A 364 1.98 -18.28 -19.90
CA ILE A 364 1.45 -18.89 -21.13
C ILE A 364 1.26 -20.39 -20.92
N ASN A 365 0.08 -20.88 -21.27
CA ASN A 365 -0.32 -22.26 -21.08
C ASN A 365 -0.65 -22.93 -22.41
N ALA A 366 -0.49 -24.26 -22.45
CA ALA A 366 -0.79 -25.06 -23.64
C ALA A 366 -2.28 -25.04 -24.05
N LYS A 367 -3.18 -24.56 -23.17
CA LYS A 367 -4.62 -24.42 -23.42
C LYS A 367 -5.04 -23.01 -23.84
N ASP A 368 -4.14 -22.03 -23.82
CA ASP A 368 -4.46 -20.66 -24.20
C ASP A 368 -4.98 -20.60 -25.63
N LEU A 369 -5.94 -19.71 -25.89
CA LEU A 369 -6.49 -19.48 -27.23
C LEU A 369 -5.70 -18.37 -27.90
N PHE A 370 -5.35 -18.59 -29.18
CA PHE A 370 -4.59 -17.62 -29.95
C PHE A 370 -5.32 -17.21 -31.23
N VAL A 371 -5.13 -15.95 -31.62
CA VAL A 371 -5.66 -15.35 -32.85
C VAL A 371 -4.55 -14.58 -33.58
N ALA A 372 -4.58 -14.60 -34.90
CA ALA A 372 -3.65 -13.82 -35.71
C ALA A 372 -3.88 -12.32 -35.46
N PRO A 373 -2.82 -11.54 -35.14
CA PRO A 373 -2.96 -10.08 -35.14
C PRO A 373 -3.18 -9.57 -36.57
N ALA A 374 -3.75 -8.38 -36.69
CA ALA A 374 -3.84 -7.70 -37.99
C ALA A 374 -2.43 -7.48 -38.57
N PRO A 375 -2.12 -7.93 -39.80
CA PRO A 375 -0.76 -7.88 -40.35
C PRO A 375 -0.16 -6.48 -40.45
N ASP A 376 -1.01 -5.47 -40.62
CA ASP A 376 -0.71 -4.05 -40.75
C ASP A 376 -0.81 -3.30 -39.40
N SER A 377 -0.99 -4.01 -38.29
CA SER A 377 -1.01 -3.40 -36.96
C SER A 377 0.32 -2.75 -36.59
N LEU A 378 0.24 -1.63 -35.86
CA LEU A 378 1.40 -0.87 -35.38
C LEU A 378 2.43 -1.75 -34.66
N ILE A 379 1.96 -2.69 -33.82
CA ILE A 379 2.82 -3.59 -33.07
C ILE A 379 3.65 -4.52 -33.99
N CYS A 380 3.07 -4.98 -35.11
CA CYS A 380 3.80 -5.80 -36.06
C CYS A 380 4.94 -5.02 -36.71
N GLY A 381 4.68 -3.77 -37.10
CA GLY A 381 5.72 -2.85 -37.61
C GLY A 381 6.83 -2.59 -36.59
N GLN A 382 6.47 -2.24 -35.36
CA GLN A 382 7.42 -2.00 -34.27
C GLN A 382 8.32 -3.20 -34.01
N ILE A 383 7.75 -4.41 -33.92
CA ILE A 383 8.52 -5.64 -33.69
C ILE A 383 9.45 -5.93 -34.86
N ILE A 384 9.00 -5.73 -36.11
CA ILE A 384 9.84 -5.93 -37.30
C ILE A 384 11.04 -4.99 -37.26
N ASP A 385 10.82 -3.70 -37.02
CA ASP A 385 11.86 -2.67 -37.02
C ASP A 385 12.87 -2.87 -35.89
N GLN A 386 12.40 -3.29 -34.71
CA GLN A 386 13.24 -3.53 -33.53
C GLN A 386 14.04 -4.84 -33.63
N LEU A 387 13.48 -5.91 -34.23
CA LEU A 387 14.11 -7.23 -34.24
C LEU A 387 14.89 -7.57 -35.51
N LYS A 388 14.63 -6.93 -36.65
CA LYS A 388 15.46 -7.12 -37.86
C LYS A 388 16.96 -6.83 -37.64
N PRO A 389 17.36 -5.80 -36.87
CA PRO A 389 18.76 -5.55 -36.55
C PRO A 389 19.40 -6.59 -35.63
N VAL A 390 18.62 -7.39 -34.91
CA VAL A 390 19.12 -8.35 -33.92
C VAL A 390 19.75 -9.56 -34.62
N THR A 391 21.09 -9.63 -34.59
CA THR A 391 21.82 -10.73 -35.24
C THR A 391 21.49 -12.09 -34.63
N GLY A 392 21.36 -13.11 -35.49
CA GLY A 392 21.15 -14.50 -35.04
C GLY A 392 19.69 -14.93 -34.96
N VAL A 393 18.73 -14.02 -35.15
CA VAL A 393 17.32 -14.36 -35.39
C VAL A 393 17.14 -14.70 -36.87
N LYS A 394 16.56 -15.85 -37.15
CA LYS A 394 16.29 -16.35 -38.51
C LYS A 394 14.86 -16.08 -38.93
N HIS A 395 13.90 -16.33 -38.05
CA HIS A 395 12.50 -16.07 -38.29
C HIS A 395 11.80 -15.61 -37.02
N VAL A 396 10.76 -14.80 -37.17
CA VAL A 396 9.89 -14.36 -36.07
C VAL A 396 8.42 -14.57 -36.45
N TRP A 397 7.64 -15.10 -35.52
CA TRP A 397 6.19 -15.17 -35.61
C TRP A 397 5.56 -14.44 -34.43
N LEU A 398 4.38 -13.87 -34.65
CA LEU A 398 3.60 -13.19 -33.64
C LEU A 398 2.17 -13.74 -33.64
N VAL A 399 1.63 -13.97 -32.45
CA VAL A 399 0.22 -14.30 -32.26
C VAL A 399 -0.33 -13.53 -31.06
N GLU A 400 -1.60 -13.16 -31.10
CA GLU A 400 -2.30 -12.57 -29.96
C GLU A 400 -2.91 -13.67 -29.10
N LYS A 401 -2.66 -13.63 -27.78
CA LYS A 401 -3.34 -14.44 -26.78
C LYS A 401 -4.68 -13.77 -26.46
N ILE A 402 -5.77 -14.52 -26.58
CA ILE A 402 -7.11 -14.05 -26.24
C ILE A 402 -7.22 -13.97 -24.72
N MET A 403 -7.47 -12.76 -24.21
CA MET A 403 -7.61 -12.48 -22.78
C MET A 403 -9.07 -12.61 -22.34
N GLN A 404 -9.33 -13.35 -21.27
CA GLN A 404 -10.69 -13.59 -20.77
C GLN A 404 -11.17 -12.48 -19.84
N HIS A 405 -10.31 -12.01 -18.94
CA HIS A 405 -10.72 -11.10 -17.87
C HIS A 405 -10.60 -9.62 -18.24
N TYR A 406 -9.59 -9.27 -19.05
CA TYR A 406 -9.32 -7.91 -19.54
C TYR A 406 -8.98 -7.96 -21.05
N PRO A 407 -9.98 -8.06 -21.94
CA PRO A 407 -9.78 -8.20 -23.38
C PRO A 407 -8.99 -7.06 -24.05
N GLU A 408 -9.05 -5.87 -23.46
CA GLU A 408 -8.32 -4.67 -23.87
C GLU A 408 -6.83 -4.72 -23.52
N ALA A 409 -6.44 -5.53 -22.53
CA ALA A 409 -5.04 -5.73 -22.13
C ALA A 409 -4.34 -6.70 -23.09
N LYS A 410 -4.17 -6.26 -24.34
CA LYS A 410 -3.62 -7.05 -25.45
C LYS A 410 -2.29 -7.69 -25.06
N THR A 411 -2.21 -9.00 -25.24
CA THR A 411 -1.06 -9.83 -24.87
C THR A 411 -0.65 -10.67 -26.05
N PHE A 412 0.64 -10.69 -26.36
CA PHE A 412 1.20 -11.35 -27.53
C PHE A 412 2.19 -12.45 -27.16
N VAL A 413 2.32 -13.43 -28.04
CA VAL A 413 3.38 -14.44 -27.96
C VAL A 413 4.25 -14.33 -29.20
N LEU A 414 5.50 -13.95 -29.00
CA LEU A 414 6.53 -13.86 -30.01
C LEU A 414 7.36 -15.13 -30.02
N VAL A 415 7.30 -15.85 -31.14
CA VAL A 415 8.10 -17.05 -31.35
C VAL A 415 9.30 -16.71 -32.23
N PHE A 416 10.51 -17.05 -31.80
CA PHE A 416 11.71 -16.85 -32.62
C PHE A 416 12.38 -18.17 -33.00
N GLU A 417 12.90 -18.24 -34.23
CA GLU A 417 13.84 -19.26 -34.67
C GLU A 417 15.24 -18.65 -34.69
N LYS A 418 16.19 -19.22 -33.95
CA LYS A 418 17.60 -18.79 -33.98
C LYS A 418 18.39 -19.48 -35.10
N ARG A 419 19.52 -18.88 -35.48
CA ARG A 419 20.55 -19.56 -36.28
C ARG A 419 21.24 -20.65 -35.44
N TRP A 420 21.68 -21.72 -36.11
CA TRP A 420 22.15 -22.96 -35.46
C TRP A 420 23.32 -22.74 -34.49
N TYR A 421 24.19 -21.77 -34.75
CA TYR A 421 25.38 -21.46 -33.94
C TYR A 421 25.14 -20.52 -32.74
N LYS A 422 23.91 -20.01 -32.54
CA LYS A 422 23.59 -19.11 -31.41
C LYS A 422 23.10 -19.91 -30.20
N ASP A 423 23.41 -19.44 -28.99
CA ASP A 423 22.82 -19.94 -27.75
C ASP A 423 21.37 -19.46 -27.61
N GLU A 424 20.46 -20.33 -27.14
CA GLU A 424 19.02 -20.00 -27.06
C GLU A 424 18.71 -18.95 -26.00
N LYS A 425 19.28 -19.08 -24.79
CA LYS A 425 19.00 -18.17 -23.68
C LYS A 425 19.57 -16.77 -23.95
N LYS A 426 20.81 -16.71 -24.45
CA LYS A 426 21.42 -15.43 -24.85
C LYS A 426 20.64 -14.74 -25.96
N GLN A 427 20.14 -15.51 -26.93
CA GLN A 427 19.34 -14.94 -28.02
C GLN A 427 17.98 -14.44 -27.53
N GLN A 428 17.32 -15.20 -26.65
CA GLN A 428 16.05 -14.78 -26.04
C GLN A 428 16.21 -13.48 -25.25
N GLN A 429 17.27 -13.37 -24.44
CA GLN A 429 17.57 -12.17 -23.67
C GLN A 429 17.82 -10.95 -24.58
N ALA A 430 18.58 -11.12 -25.67
CA ALA A 430 18.82 -10.04 -26.63
C ALA A 430 17.54 -9.56 -27.33
N ILE A 431 16.58 -10.46 -27.58
CA ILE A 431 15.26 -10.09 -28.11
C ILE A 431 14.47 -9.30 -27.07
N ILE A 432 14.44 -9.75 -25.81
CA ILE A 432 13.76 -9.05 -24.71
C ILE A 432 14.32 -7.64 -24.51
N GLU A 433 15.64 -7.47 -24.56
CA GLU A 433 16.29 -6.16 -24.42
C GLU A 433 16.05 -5.22 -25.61
N ALA A 434 15.83 -5.77 -26.81
CA ALA A 434 15.55 -4.99 -28.01
C ALA A 434 14.07 -4.61 -28.14
N LEU A 435 13.16 -5.38 -27.51
CA LEU A 435 11.72 -5.15 -27.59
C LEU A 435 11.30 -3.98 -26.70
N ASN A 436 10.80 -2.94 -27.33
CA ASN A 436 10.15 -1.81 -26.68
C ASN A 436 8.79 -1.57 -27.33
N VAL A 437 7.79 -2.33 -26.88
CA VAL A 437 6.42 -2.24 -27.38
C VAL A 437 5.47 -1.97 -26.23
N ASP A 438 4.41 -1.22 -26.50
CA ASP A 438 3.38 -0.88 -25.52
C ASP A 438 2.33 -2.01 -25.40
N ALA A 439 2.82 -3.23 -25.16
CA ALA A 439 2.01 -4.42 -24.96
C ALA A 439 2.80 -5.51 -24.24
N LEU A 440 2.10 -6.38 -23.53
CA LEU A 440 2.73 -7.56 -22.93
C LEU A 440 3.12 -8.56 -24.02
N CYS A 441 4.39 -8.96 -24.07
CA CYS A 441 4.90 -9.87 -25.08
C CYS A 441 5.70 -11.03 -24.45
N PHE A 442 5.20 -12.25 -24.59
CA PHE A 442 5.94 -13.45 -24.22
C PHE A 442 6.91 -13.84 -25.33
N VAL A 443 8.21 -13.83 -25.03
CA VAL A 443 9.25 -14.26 -25.99
C VAL A 443 9.59 -15.72 -25.75
N ILE A 444 9.33 -16.58 -26.73
CA ILE A 444 9.66 -18.01 -26.66
C ILE A 444 10.44 -18.49 -27.89
N ALA A 445 11.34 -19.46 -27.68
CA ALA A 445 12.01 -20.12 -28.78
C ALA A 445 11.04 -21.09 -29.50
N LYS A 446 11.26 -21.28 -30.80
CA LYS A 446 10.56 -22.30 -31.61
C LYS A 446 10.75 -23.74 -31.07
N GLY A 447 11.87 -23.97 -30.39
CA GLY A 447 12.23 -25.25 -29.74
C GLY A 447 12.09 -25.21 -28.21
N GLY A 448 12.81 -26.10 -27.53
CA GLY A 448 12.90 -26.07 -26.06
C GLY A 448 11.63 -26.50 -25.31
N SER A 449 11.51 -26.04 -24.06
CA SER A 449 10.42 -26.40 -23.13
C SER A 449 9.04 -25.93 -23.59
N ASN A 450 8.96 -24.85 -24.37
CA ASN A 450 7.71 -24.26 -24.85
C ASN A 450 7.33 -24.70 -26.28
N LYS A 451 7.98 -25.73 -26.83
CA LYS A 451 7.79 -26.19 -28.22
C LYS A 451 6.32 -26.44 -28.60
N ALA A 452 5.51 -26.98 -27.68
CA ALA A 452 4.09 -27.23 -27.93
C ALA A 452 3.30 -25.93 -28.15
N ILE A 453 3.56 -24.92 -27.32
CA ILE A 453 2.95 -23.59 -27.43
C ILE A 453 3.45 -22.89 -28.71
N ALA A 454 4.77 -22.93 -28.95
CA ALA A 454 5.38 -22.34 -30.15
C ALA A 454 4.77 -22.90 -31.45
N LYS A 455 4.51 -24.21 -31.53
CA LYS A 455 3.86 -24.83 -32.69
C LYS A 455 2.44 -24.31 -32.92
N ARG A 456 1.67 -24.09 -31.85
CA ARG A 456 0.31 -23.52 -31.94
C ARG A 456 0.36 -22.05 -32.33
N ALA A 457 1.23 -21.27 -31.71
CA ALA A 457 1.43 -19.86 -32.02
C ALA A 457 1.86 -19.64 -33.48
N ILE A 458 2.79 -20.45 -34.01
CA ILE A 458 3.18 -20.38 -35.43
C ILE A 458 2.01 -20.74 -36.36
N LYS A 459 1.15 -21.69 -35.95
CA LYS A 459 0.00 -22.12 -36.77
C LYS A 459 -1.11 -21.08 -36.81
N GLN A 460 -1.36 -20.39 -35.70
CA GLN A 460 -2.48 -19.45 -35.53
C GLN A 460 -2.07 -17.98 -35.74
N GLY A 461 -0.78 -17.68 -35.68
CA GLY A 461 -0.23 -16.33 -35.84
C GLY A 461 0.24 -16.03 -37.26
N ILE A 462 0.99 -14.92 -37.36
CA ILE A 462 1.59 -14.44 -38.60
C ILE A 462 3.11 -14.54 -38.52
N LYS A 463 3.76 -14.75 -39.66
CA LYS A 463 5.22 -14.65 -39.78
C LYS A 463 5.58 -13.19 -40.09
N LEU A 464 6.45 -12.59 -39.28
CA LEU A 464 6.90 -11.21 -39.46
C LEU A 464 8.10 -11.12 -40.42
N PHE A 465 9.09 -12.00 -40.28
CA PHE A 465 10.20 -12.17 -41.23
C PHE A 465 10.81 -13.57 -41.12
#